data_AF-A0A2W5TCI7-F1
#
_entry.id   AF-A0A2W5TCI7-F1
#
_cell.length_a   1.000
_cell.length_b   1.000
_cell.length_c   1.000
_cell.angle_alpha   90.00
_cell.angle_beta   90.00
_cell.angle_gamma   90.00
#
_symmetry.space_group_name_H-M   'P 1'
#
loop_
_entity.id
_entity.type
_entity.pdbx_description
1 polymer ?
#
loop_
_entity_poly.entity_id
_entity_poly.type
_entity_poly.pdbx_seq_one_letter_code
_entity_poly.pdbx_strand_id
1 'polypeptide(L)'
;MRQDGAHQPERRMKSVQAVVDTNVVLDIYSITDLSRAHESGGDDDTPERLFRRVRLRESLMLAWLFHVTHAVTVSLPNELQRLAARHAPPDAKGTVELQHMQLSIYLQKDLVLSNWVALMENVDEGLVGSKADAALLDLCRKYRAPLITNEGYSVAGVSDSHGLRAKAISAGIRVFTPRQYWSGKIGETSTRKFLARYDAVSKRFVRRQNSTSAVKDAVSLRRAILQHVFFGHTKGATLPVRLPDSS
;
A
#
# COMPACT_ATOMS: atom_id res chain seq x y z
N MET A 1 -24.33 7.55 47.34
CA MET A 1 -23.65 6.96 46.18
C MET A 1 -23.15 8.09 45.31
N ARG A 2 -21.83 8.34 45.28
CA ARG A 2 -21.21 9.32 44.36
C ARG A 2 -20.89 8.57 43.06
N GLN A 3 -21.46 9.01 41.94
CA GLN A 3 -21.06 8.55 40.62
C GLN A 3 -19.80 9.34 40.23
N ASP A 4 -18.64 8.70 40.39
CA ASP A 4 -17.39 9.20 39.84
C ASP A 4 -17.46 9.06 38.31
N GLY A 5 -17.94 10.12 37.65
CA GLY A 5 -17.91 10.27 36.21
C GLY A 5 -16.47 10.43 35.75
N ALA A 6 -15.81 9.30 35.47
CA ALA A 6 -14.51 9.28 34.83
C ALA A 6 -14.61 10.00 33.47
N HIS A 7 -14.12 11.24 33.44
CA HIS A 7 -13.85 11.98 32.22
C HIS A 7 -12.95 11.11 31.33
N GLN A 8 -13.53 10.47 30.32
CA GLN A 8 -12.73 9.91 29.25
C GLN A 8 -12.09 11.10 28.54
N PRO A 9 -10.76 11.21 28.49
CA PRO A 9 -10.12 12.32 27.81
C PRO A 9 -10.57 12.28 26.35
N GLU A 10 -11.18 13.38 25.89
CA GLU A 10 -11.50 13.58 24.48
C GLU A 10 -10.24 13.28 23.68
N ARG A 11 -10.23 12.15 22.97
CA ARG A 11 -9.16 11.82 22.03
C ARG A 11 -9.23 12.88 20.95
N ARG A 12 -8.41 13.94 21.07
CA ARG A 12 -8.17 14.90 19.99
C ARG A 12 -7.85 14.09 18.74
N MET A 13 -8.77 14.10 17.77
CA MET A 13 -8.52 13.47 16.49
C MET A 13 -7.26 14.11 15.91
N LYS A 14 -6.28 13.27 15.57
CA LYS A 14 -5.08 13.73 14.89
C LYS A 14 -5.48 14.35 13.56
N SER A 15 -4.89 15.49 13.23
CA SER A 15 -5.06 16.13 11.93
C SER A 15 -4.61 15.19 10.82
N VAL A 16 -5.33 15.20 9.70
CA VAL A 16 -4.92 14.49 8.47
C VAL A 16 -3.57 15.02 8.00
N GLN A 17 -2.61 14.11 7.78
CA GLN A 17 -1.23 14.44 7.44
C GLN A 17 -0.93 14.38 5.95
N ALA A 18 -1.72 13.64 5.18
CA ALA A 18 -1.56 13.52 3.73
C ALA A 18 -2.87 13.08 3.07
N VAL A 19 -3.08 13.57 1.85
CA VAL A 19 -4.00 12.97 0.89
C VAL A 19 -3.18 12.05 -0.01
N VAL A 20 -3.54 10.77 -0.03
CA VAL A 20 -2.84 9.75 -0.77
C VAL A 20 -3.66 9.40 -1.99
N ASP A 21 -3.08 9.63 -3.17
CA ASP A 21 -3.65 9.23 -4.44
C ASP A 21 -3.81 7.71 -4.50
N THR A 22 -4.84 7.23 -5.19
CA THR A 22 -5.12 5.81 -5.23
C THR A 22 -3.99 5.04 -5.88
N ASN A 23 -3.30 5.54 -6.91
CA ASN A 23 -2.19 4.79 -7.51
C ASN A 23 -1.11 4.36 -6.50
N VAL A 24 -0.84 5.18 -5.47
CA VAL A 24 0.08 4.85 -4.37
C VAL A 24 -0.52 3.81 -3.44
N VAL A 25 -1.82 3.97 -3.11
CA VAL A 25 -2.56 2.99 -2.31
C VAL A 25 -2.54 1.63 -3.00
N LEU A 26 -2.80 1.61 -4.31
CA LEU A 26 -2.82 0.43 -5.14
C LEU A 26 -1.48 -0.30 -5.12
N ASP A 27 -0.36 0.42 -5.29
CA ASP A 27 0.97 -0.21 -5.18
C ASP A 27 1.09 -0.97 -3.84
N ILE A 28 0.67 -0.39 -2.71
CA ILE A 28 0.76 -1.05 -1.38
C ILE A 28 -0.03 -2.38 -1.33
N TYR A 29 -1.15 -2.47 -2.05
CA TYR A 29 -2.04 -3.63 -2.05
C TYR A 29 -1.75 -4.63 -3.19
N SER A 30 -1.21 -4.20 -4.33
CA SER A 30 -1.03 -4.98 -5.56
C SER A 30 0.37 -5.61 -5.71
N ILE A 31 0.93 -6.11 -4.59
CA ILE A 31 2.19 -6.87 -4.60
C ILE A 31 2.15 -8.07 -5.58
N THR A 32 0.95 -8.55 -5.91
CA THR A 32 0.63 -9.60 -6.90
C THR A 32 1.14 -9.31 -8.30
N ASP A 33 1.21 -8.05 -8.71
CA ASP A 33 1.62 -7.70 -10.07
C ASP A 33 3.10 -8.03 -10.32
N LEU A 34 3.93 -8.05 -9.27
CA LEU A 34 5.30 -8.53 -9.34
C LEU A 34 5.38 -10.05 -9.37
N SER A 35 4.48 -10.76 -8.68
CA SER A 35 4.43 -12.23 -8.72
C SER A 35 4.21 -12.74 -10.14
N ARG A 36 3.22 -12.19 -10.85
CA ARG A 36 2.91 -12.56 -12.25
C ARG A 36 4.07 -12.29 -13.19
N ALA A 37 4.74 -11.14 -13.02
CA ALA A 37 5.88 -10.78 -13.84
C ALA A 37 7.05 -11.78 -13.69
N HIS A 38 7.26 -12.29 -12.47
CA HIS A 38 8.29 -13.28 -12.20
C HIS A 38 7.91 -14.69 -12.67
N GLU A 39 6.64 -15.08 -12.50
CA GLU A 39 6.12 -16.37 -13.01
C GLU A 39 6.19 -16.50 -14.54
N SER A 40 6.12 -15.37 -15.26
CA SER A 40 6.22 -15.36 -16.72
C SER A 40 7.62 -15.65 -17.28
N GLY A 41 8.65 -15.83 -16.42
CA GLY A 41 9.99 -16.23 -16.84
C GLY A 41 10.76 -15.20 -17.69
N GLY A 42 10.26 -13.96 -17.79
CA GLY A 42 10.96 -12.88 -18.48
C GLY A 42 12.18 -12.37 -17.71
N ASP A 43 13.06 -11.65 -18.40
CA ASP A 43 14.24 -11.00 -17.80
C ASP A 43 13.82 -10.07 -16.66
N ASP A 44 14.31 -10.33 -15.45
CA ASP A 44 13.98 -9.55 -14.25
C ASP A 44 14.58 -8.13 -14.27
N ASP A 45 15.54 -7.88 -15.17
CA ASP A 45 16.34 -6.64 -15.19
C ASP A 45 15.92 -5.61 -16.25
N THR A 46 14.74 -5.74 -16.86
CA THR A 46 14.26 -4.67 -17.75
C THR A 46 14.00 -3.37 -16.95
N PRO A 47 14.27 -2.18 -17.53
CA PRO A 47 14.06 -0.90 -16.85
C PRO A 47 12.65 -0.74 -16.27
N GLU A 48 11.62 -1.26 -16.96
CA GLU A 48 10.22 -1.18 -16.55
C GLU A 48 9.94 -2.05 -15.32
N ARG A 49 10.52 -3.25 -15.26
CA ARG A 49 10.37 -4.16 -14.11
C ARG A 49 11.08 -3.61 -12.88
N LEU A 50 12.32 -3.13 -13.07
CA LEU A 50 13.07 -2.43 -12.03
C LEU A 50 12.30 -1.21 -11.52
N PHE A 51 11.75 -0.40 -12.42
CA PHE A 51 10.95 0.77 -12.05
C PHE A 51 9.69 0.40 -11.25
N ARG A 52 8.93 -0.63 -11.67
CA ARG A 52 7.76 -1.12 -10.91
C ARG A 52 8.15 -1.58 -9.51
N ARG A 53 9.26 -2.32 -9.38
CA ARG A 53 9.78 -2.76 -8.08
C ARG A 53 10.16 -1.58 -7.20
N VAL A 54 10.88 -0.60 -7.75
CA VAL A 54 11.24 0.64 -7.03
C VAL A 54 9.97 1.35 -6.59
N ARG A 55 9.02 1.62 -7.49
CA ARG A 55 7.75 2.30 -7.16
C ARG A 55 7.02 1.62 -6.00
N LEU A 56 6.91 0.29 -6.04
CA LEU A 56 6.32 -0.50 -4.96
C LEU A 56 7.10 -0.37 -3.65
N ARG A 57 8.43 -0.49 -3.68
CA ARG A 57 9.29 -0.28 -2.51
C ARG A 57 9.04 1.09 -1.89
N GLU A 58 9.00 2.14 -2.69
CA GLU A 58 8.78 3.51 -2.21
C GLU A 58 7.40 3.69 -1.56
N SER A 59 6.36 3.08 -2.13
CA SER A 59 5.00 3.08 -1.56
C SER A 59 4.91 2.29 -0.25
N LEU A 60 5.61 1.15 -0.13
CA LEU A 60 5.69 0.39 1.13
C LEU A 60 6.46 1.13 2.22
N MET A 61 7.54 1.83 1.87
CA MET A 61 8.29 2.66 2.80
C MET A 61 7.44 3.84 3.30
N LEU A 62 6.63 4.43 2.43
CA LEU A 62 5.64 5.44 2.81
C LEU A 62 4.61 4.86 3.80
N ALA A 63 4.05 3.69 3.51
CA ALA A 63 3.10 3.02 4.40
C ALA A 63 3.72 2.73 5.78
N TRP A 64 4.99 2.32 5.80
CA TRP A 64 5.74 2.12 7.03
C TRP A 64 5.96 3.42 7.80
N LEU A 65 6.29 4.53 7.11
CA LEU A 65 6.36 5.85 7.73
C LEU A 65 5.04 6.21 8.41
N PHE A 66 3.91 6.01 7.73
CA PHE A 66 2.59 6.28 8.31
C PHE A 66 2.33 5.41 9.53
N HIS A 67 2.73 4.16 9.51
CA HIS A 67 2.63 3.28 10.68
C HIS A 67 3.44 3.81 11.87
N VAL A 68 4.74 4.08 11.69
CA VAL A 68 5.61 4.49 12.82
C VAL A 68 5.29 5.88 13.35
N THR A 69 4.69 6.74 12.52
CA THR A 69 4.24 8.10 12.93
C THR A 69 2.78 8.13 13.38
N HIS A 70 2.09 6.99 13.38
CA HIS A 70 0.67 6.87 13.70
C HIS A 70 -0.17 7.85 12.88
N ALA A 71 0.08 7.88 11.57
CA ALA A 71 -0.44 8.90 10.71
C ALA A 71 -1.92 8.69 10.39
N VAL A 72 -2.63 9.81 10.21
CA VAL A 72 -3.97 9.83 9.62
C VAL A 72 -3.85 10.31 8.19
N THR A 73 -4.32 9.52 7.23
CA THR A 73 -4.34 9.88 5.81
C THR A 73 -5.73 9.74 5.24
N VAL A 74 -5.96 10.39 4.10
CA VAL A 74 -7.22 10.32 3.38
C VAL A 74 -6.96 9.91 1.93
N SER A 75 -7.82 9.07 1.36
CA SER A 75 -7.86 8.76 -0.08
C SER A 75 -9.30 8.76 -0.59
N LEU A 76 -9.47 8.67 -1.92
CA LEU A 76 -10.78 8.39 -2.50
C LEU A 76 -11.18 6.92 -2.22
N PRO A 77 -12.48 6.61 -2.03
CA PRO A 77 -12.98 5.27 -1.65
C PRO A 77 -13.00 4.28 -2.83
N ASN A 78 -13.31 4.82 -4.00
CA ASN A 78 -13.86 4.07 -5.12
C ASN A 78 -12.86 3.14 -5.80
N GLU A 79 -11.60 3.56 -5.86
CA GLU A 79 -10.66 2.90 -6.75
C GLU A 79 -9.98 1.68 -6.09
N LEU A 80 -9.85 1.66 -4.75
CA LEU A 80 -9.43 0.45 -4.04
C LEU A 80 -10.48 -0.67 -4.12
N GLN A 81 -11.77 -0.33 -4.01
CA GLN A 81 -12.87 -1.30 -4.13
C GLN A 81 -13.01 -1.83 -5.56
N ARG A 82 -12.98 -0.95 -6.57
CA ARG A 82 -12.97 -1.37 -7.99
C ARG A 82 -11.78 -2.27 -8.30
N LEU A 83 -10.63 -2.02 -7.68
CA LEU A 83 -9.43 -2.81 -7.94
C LEU A 83 -9.44 -4.13 -7.18
N ALA A 84 -9.93 -4.16 -5.95
CA ALA A 84 -10.23 -5.41 -5.24
C ALA A 84 -11.19 -6.28 -6.09
N ALA A 85 -12.23 -5.69 -6.66
CA ALA A 85 -13.16 -6.38 -7.56
C ALA A 85 -12.52 -6.84 -8.89
N ARG A 86 -11.57 -6.08 -9.46
CA ARG A 86 -10.86 -6.47 -10.69
C ARG A 86 -9.83 -7.56 -10.49
N HIS A 87 -9.03 -7.48 -9.43
CA HIS A 87 -7.93 -8.42 -9.19
C HIS A 87 -8.36 -9.67 -8.43
N ALA A 88 -9.51 -9.59 -7.75
CA ALA A 88 -10.07 -10.68 -6.97
C ALA A 88 -11.60 -10.62 -7.05
N PRO A 89 -12.20 -10.90 -8.23
CA PRO A 89 -13.64 -10.85 -8.37
C PRO A 89 -14.28 -11.86 -7.41
N PRO A 90 -15.52 -11.61 -6.95
CA PRO A 90 -16.16 -12.38 -5.88
C PRO A 90 -16.32 -13.89 -6.20
N ASP A 91 -16.24 -14.27 -7.46
CA ASP A 91 -16.24 -15.65 -7.96
C ASP A 91 -14.85 -16.31 -8.04
N ALA A 92 -13.75 -15.55 -7.89
CA ALA A 92 -12.36 -16.03 -7.96
C ALA A 92 -11.92 -16.82 -6.72
N LYS A 93 -12.71 -17.81 -6.31
CA LYS A 93 -12.35 -18.71 -5.20
C LYS A 93 -11.05 -19.44 -5.53
N GLY A 94 -10.07 -19.32 -4.64
CA GLY A 94 -8.82 -20.08 -4.72
C GLY A 94 -7.71 -19.47 -5.58
N THR A 95 -7.89 -18.28 -6.17
CA THR A 95 -6.80 -17.64 -6.91
C THR A 95 -5.72 -17.08 -5.99
N VAL A 96 -4.47 -17.09 -6.48
CA VAL A 96 -3.31 -16.53 -5.77
C VAL A 96 -3.49 -15.04 -5.52
N GLU A 97 -4.15 -14.33 -6.45
CA GLU A 97 -4.43 -12.90 -6.34
C GLU A 97 -5.43 -12.57 -5.24
N LEU A 98 -6.54 -13.33 -5.13
CA LEU A 98 -7.49 -13.17 -4.05
C LEU A 98 -6.81 -13.40 -2.69
N GLN A 99 -6.01 -14.47 -2.56
CA GLN A 99 -5.28 -14.75 -1.33
C GLN A 99 -4.30 -13.63 -0.98
N HIS A 100 -3.56 -13.10 -1.95
CA HIS A 100 -2.64 -11.99 -1.70
C HIS A 100 -3.37 -10.69 -1.35
N MET A 101 -4.50 -10.38 -2.00
CA MET A 101 -5.32 -9.22 -1.65
C MET A 101 -5.83 -9.33 -0.21
N GLN A 102 -6.34 -10.50 0.18
CA GLN A 102 -6.75 -10.79 1.55
C GLN A 102 -5.59 -10.63 2.55
N LEU A 103 -4.38 -11.10 2.22
CA LEU A 103 -3.20 -10.87 3.04
C LEU A 103 -2.80 -9.39 3.09
N SER A 104 -2.97 -8.62 2.01
CA SER A 104 -2.72 -7.18 2.03
C SER A 104 -3.66 -6.45 3.01
N ILE A 105 -4.93 -6.85 3.07
CA ILE A 105 -5.94 -6.23 3.93
C ILE A 105 -5.78 -6.72 5.37
N TYR A 106 -6.04 -8.01 5.62
CA TYR A 106 -6.19 -8.55 6.98
C TYR A 106 -4.88 -8.77 7.73
N LEU A 107 -3.78 -9.00 7.01
CA LEU A 107 -2.46 -9.16 7.63
C LEU A 107 -1.66 -7.86 7.55
N GLN A 108 -1.44 -7.32 6.35
CA GLN A 108 -0.54 -6.18 6.19
C GLN A 108 -1.17 -4.89 6.70
N LYS A 109 -2.36 -4.48 6.23
CA LYS A 109 -2.97 -3.22 6.65
C LYS A 109 -3.39 -3.25 8.12
N ASP A 110 -4.12 -4.28 8.54
CA ASP A 110 -4.74 -4.30 9.88
C ASP A 110 -3.76 -4.65 11.00
N LEU A 111 -2.77 -5.51 10.74
CA LEU A 111 -1.87 -6.01 11.78
C LEU A 111 -0.44 -5.46 11.64
N VAL A 112 0.14 -5.52 10.45
CA VAL A 112 1.51 -5.00 10.24
C VAL A 112 1.52 -3.47 10.22
N LEU A 113 0.52 -2.82 9.66
CA LEU A 113 0.42 -1.37 9.55
C LEU A 113 -0.63 -0.78 10.50
N SER A 114 -0.94 -1.47 11.60
CA SER A 114 -2.05 -1.18 12.53
C SER A 114 -2.16 0.27 13.05
N ASN A 115 -1.03 0.98 13.15
CA ASN A 115 -1.00 2.36 13.64
C ASN A 115 -1.34 3.41 12.57
N TRP A 116 -1.36 3.01 11.28
CA TRP A 116 -1.76 3.89 10.19
C TRP A 116 -3.28 3.89 10.04
N VAL A 117 -3.88 5.08 10.24
CA VAL A 117 -5.30 5.34 10.04
C VAL A 117 -5.51 5.84 8.61
N ALA A 118 -5.94 4.95 7.73
CA ALA A 118 -6.31 5.29 6.37
C ALA A 118 -7.83 5.52 6.30
N LEU A 119 -8.23 6.77 6.15
CA LEU A 119 -9.63 7.17 5.98
C LEU A 119 -9.96 7.21 4.49
N MET A 120 -11.20 6.84 4.18
CA MET A 120 -11.78 7.05 2.85
C MET A 120 -12.86 8.11 3.00
N GLU A 121 -12.77 9.19 2.22
CA GLU A 121 -13.81 10.22 2.25
C GLU A 121 -15.02 9.77 1.46
N ASN A 122 -16.21 10.09 1.97
CA ASN A 122 -17.45 9.83 1.26
C ASN A 122 -17.62 10.90 0.16
N VAL A 123 -17.07 10.61 -1.01
CA VAL A 123 -17.24 11.38 -2.25
C VAL A 123 -17.96 10.52 -3.26
N ASP A 124 -18.55 11.14 -4.28
CA ASP A 124 -19.28 10.44 -5.35
C ASP A 124 -18.48 9.23 -5.90
N GLU A 125 -19.07 8.05 -5.81
CA GLU A 125 -18.50 6.76 -6.23
C GLU A 125 -18.40 6.64 -7.77
N GLY A 126 -18.87 7.63 -8.53
CA GLY A 126 -18.74 7.70 -9.98
C GLY A 126 -17.48 8.39 -10.51
N LEU A 127 -16.68 9.04 -9.65
CA LEU A 127 -15.61 9.92 -10.10
C LEU A 127 -14.48 9.16 -10.83
N VAL A 128 -14.10 9.65 -12.01
CA VAL A 128 -13.00 9.14 -12.84
C VAL A 128 -12.27 10.29 -13.53
N GLY A 129 -11.01 10.07 -13.90
CA GLY A 129 -10.18 11.04 -14.62
C GLY A 129 -10.15 12.41 -13.95
N SER A 130 -10.33 13.48 -14.73
CA SER A 130 -10.27 14.86 -14.24
C SER A 130 -11.21 15.18 -13.06
N LYS A 131 -12.32 14.45 -12.90
CA LYS A 131 -13.22 14.64 -11.75
C LYS A 131 -12.64 14.04 -10.46
N ALA A 132 -11.96 12.90 -10.56
CA ALA A 132 -11.25 12.30 -9.42
C ALA A 132 -10.07 13.19 -9.00
N ASP A 133 -9.34 13.75 -9.98
CA ASP A 133 -8.27 14.72 -9.72
C ASP A 133 -8.78 15.93 -8.93
N ALA A 134 -9.88 16.54 -9.38
CA ALA A 134 -10.47 17.71 -8.71
C ALA A 134 -10.85 17.38 -7.26
N ALA A 135 -11.47 16.22 -7.03
CA ALA A 135 -11.81 15.76 -5.69
C ALA A 135 -10.58 15.56 -4.80
N LEU A 136 -9.49 14.98 -5.32
CA LEU A 136 -8.23 14.86 -4.56
C LEU A 136 -7.66 16.23 -4.15
N LEU A 137 -7.71 17.22 -5.05
CA LEU A 137 -7.26 18.57 -4.76
C LEU A 137 -8.15 19.27 -3.71
N ASP A 138 -9.46 19.06 -3.77
CA ASP A 138 -10.39 19.58 -2.78
C ASP A 138 -10.16 18.96 -1.40
N LEU A 139 -9.84 17.66 -1.33
CA LEU A 139 -9.42 17.02 -0.09
C LEU A 139 -8.12 17.62 0.45
N CYS A 140 -7.15 17.92 -0.41
CA CYS A 140 -5.90 18.57 -0.01
C CYS A 140 -6.17 19.95 0.62
N ARG A 141 -7.07 20.74 0.02
CA ARG A 141 -7.47 22.06 0.56
C ARG A 141 -8.25 21.92 1.86
N LYS A 142 -9.25 21.02 1.92
CA LYS A 142 -10.07 20.73 3.11
C LYS A 142 -9.20 20.39 4.30
N TYR A 143 -8.21 19.52 4.10
CA TYR A 143 -7.34 19.02 5.17
C TYR A 143 -6.05 19.82 5.36
N ARG A 144 -5.77 20.80 4.49
CA ARG A 144 -4.49 21.52 4.43
C ARG A 144 -3.29 20.55 4.38
N ALA A 145 -3.48 19.43 3.69
CA ALA A 145 -2.55 18.33 3.63
C ALA A 145 -1.90 18.25 2.24
N PRO A 146 -0.64 17.79 2.14
CA PRO A 146 0.00 17.56 0.86
C PRO A 146 -0.65 16.39 0.11
N LEU A 147 -0.54 16.43 -1.21
CA LEU A 147 -0.85 15.31 -2.09
C LEU A 147 0.37 14.39 -2.22
N ILE A 148 0.15 13.08 -2.13
CA ILE A 148 1.16 12.07 -2.45
C ILE A 148 0.65 11.21 -3.60
N THR A 149 1.38 11.22 -4.73
CA THR A 149 0.98 10.56 -5.97
C THR A 149 2.19 10.00 -6.73
N ASN A 150 1.99 8.89 -7.44
CA ASN A 150 2.93 8.35 -8.43
C ASN A 150 2.65 8.83 -9.86
N GLU A 151 1.64 9.67 -10.10
CA GLU A 151 1.40 10.26 -11.41
C GLU A 151 2.61 11.11 -11.85
N GLY A 152 3.01 11.01 -13.11
CA GLY A 152 4.22 11.68 -13.61
C GLY A 152 5.55 11.07 -13.12
N TYR A 153 5.52 9.99 -12.32
CA TYR A 153 6.72 9.21 -12.00
C TYR A 153 6.91 8.07 -13.02
N SER A 154 8.06 8.06 -13.67
CA SER A 154 8.43 7.11 -14.72
C SER A 154 9.89 6.65 -14.59
N VAL A 155 10.33 5.79 -15.50
CA VAL A 155 11.74 5.37 -15.63
C VAL A 155 12.66 6.59 -15.83
N ALA A 156 12.18 7.63 -16.53
CA ALA A 156 12.93 8.87 -16.78
C ALA A 156 12.95 9.84 -15.58
N GLY A 157 12.22 9.54 -14.50
CA GLY A 157 12.13 10.38 -13.31
C GLY A 157 10.73 10.97 -13.10
N VAL A 158 10.68 12.06 -12.33
CA VAL A 158 9.44 12.74 -11.93
C VAL A 158 9.23 13.97 -12.83
N SER A 159 8.04 14.06 -13.42
CA SER A 159 7.62 15.20 -14.24
C SER A 159 6.46 15.95 -13.59
N ASP A 160 6.62 17.26 -13.43
CA ASP A 160 5.61 18.18 -12.88
C ASP A 160 4.85 18.95 -13.98
N SER A 161 5.09 18.65 -15.26
CA SER A 161 4.58 19.42 -16.40
C SER A 161 3.13 19.11 -16.80
N HIS A 162 2.57 17.99 -16.34
CA HIS A 162 1.25 17.52 -16.74
C HIS A 162 0.54 16.78 -15.61
N GLY A 163 -0.74 16.45 -15.84
CA GLY A 163 -1.51 15.58 -14.96
C GLY A 163 -1.85 16.20 -13.60
N LEU A 164 -2.17 15.35 -12.63
CA LEU A 164 -2.54 15.72 -11.27
C LEU A 164 -1.45 16.53 -10.55
N ARG A 165 -0.17 16.22 -10.78
CA ARG A 165 0.95 16.97 -10.17
C ARG A 165 0.97 18.42 -10.60
N ALA A 166 0.87 18.69 -11.90
CA ALA A 166 0.81 20.05 -12.44
C ALA A 166 -0.40 20.83 -11.90
N LYS A 167 -1.57 20.17 -11.81
CA LYS A 167 -2.79 20.75 -11.25
C LYS A 167 -2.63 21.08 -9.76
N ALA A 168 -2.02 20.18 -8.98
CA ALA A 168 -1.75 20.40 -7.55
C ALA A 168 -0.82 21.59 -7.30
N ILE A 169 0.28 21.67 -8.05
CA ILE A 169 1.26 22.76 -7.96
C ILE A 169 0.60 24.09 -8.32
N SER A 170 -0.15 24.14 -9.42
CA SER A 170 -0.90 25.33 -9.84
C SER A 170 -1.92 25.78 -8.79
N ALA A 171 -2.44 24.85 -7.99
CA ALA A 171 -3.37 25.12 -6.90
C ALA A 171 -2.68 25.46 -5.55
N GLY A 172 -1.35 25.60 -5.51
CA GLY A 172 -0.58 25.86 -4.29
C GLY A 172 -0.52 24.66 -3.33
N ILE A 173 -0.87 23.46 -3.78
CA ILE A 173 -0.82 22.23 -2.99
C ILE A 173 0.57 21.62 -3.13
N ARG A 174 1.22 21.35 -2.00
CA ARG A 174 2.48 20.59 -1.98
C ARG A 174 2.24 19.18 -2.48
N VAL A 175 3.02 18.74 -3.45
CA VAL A 175 2.92 17.41 -4.06
C VAL A 175 4.23 16.64 -3.92
N PHE A 176 4.13 15.36 -3.60
CA PHE A 176 5.27 14.48 -3.40
C PHE A 176 5.05 13.14 -4.09
N THR A 177 6.11 12.52 -4.62
CA THR A 177 6.13 11.06 -4.77
C THR A 177 6.28 10.40 -3.41
N PRO A 178 5.97 9.10 -3.26
CA PRO A 178 6.22 8.37 -2.02
C PRO A 178 7.66 8.56 -1.52
N ARG A 179 8.66 8.42 -2.41
CA ARG A 179 10.08 8.63 -2.09
C ARG A 179 10.35 10.04 -1.57
N GLN A 180 9.89 11.06 -2.28
CA GLN A 180 10.09 12.45 -1.86
C GLN A 180 9.45 12.70 -0.48
N TYR A 181 8.34 12.04 -0.17
CA TYR A 181 7.67 12.23 1.12
C TYR A 181 8.36 11.51 2.28
N TRP A 182 8.81 10.27 2.12
CA TRP A 182 9.41 9.52 3.23
C TRP A 182 10.90 9.78 3.42
N SER A 183 11.60 10.20 2.35
CA SER A 183 13.04 10.49 2.39
C SER A 183 13.37 11.51 3.48
N GLY A 184 14.41 11.23 4.26
CA GLY A 184 14.84 12.05 5.40
C GLY A 184 14.00 11.90 6.68
N LYS A 185 12.83 11.24 6.63
CA LYS A 185 12.00 10.96 7.82
C LYS A 185 12.25 9.58 8.42
N ILE A 186 12.59 8.61 7.57
CA ILE A 186 13.01 7.27 7.95
C ILE A 186 14.24 6.85 7.14
N GLY A 187 15.13 6.06 7.75
CA GLY A 187 16.32 5.52 7.09
C GLY A 187 16.11 4.11 6.53
N GLU A 188 17.08 3.60 5.78
CA GLU A 188 17.05 2.28 5.13
C GLU A 188 16.89 1.10 6.11
N THR A 189 17.35 1.27 7.36
CA THR A 189 17.12 0.27 8.42
C THR A 189 15.64 0.01 8.69
N SER A 190 14.76 0.93 8.30
CA SER A 190 13.30 0.80 8.41
C SER A 190 12.75 -0.35 7.59
N THR A 191 13.38 -0.69 6.47
CA THR A 191 13.05 -1.87 5.68
C THR A 191 13.19 -3.16 6.49
N ARG A 192 14.30 -3.30 7.23
CA ARG A 192 14.52 -4.45 8.12
C ARG A 192 13.51 -4.47 9.27
N LYS A 193 13.17 -3.30 9.82
CA LYS A 193 12.15 -3.17 10.87
C LYS A 193 10.76 -3.57 10.38
N PHE A 194 10.38 -3.16 9.18
CA PHE A 194 9.14 -3.57 8.53
C PHE A 194 9.09 -5.10 8.41
N LEU A 195 10.12 -5.73 7.85
CA LEU A 195 10.16 -7.18 7.65
C LEU A 195 10.17 -7.94 8.99
N ALA A 196 10.92 -7.47 9.99
CA ALA A 196 10.92 -8.08 11.32
C ALA A 196 9.53 -8.03 11.97
N ARG A 197 8.81 -6.90 11.83
CA ARG A 197 7.43 -6.79 12.27
C ARG A 197 6.52 -7.72 11.49
N TYR A 198 6.65 -7.75 10.17
CA TYR A 198 5.88 -8.65 9.32
C TYR A 198 6.03 -10.10 9.79
N ASP A 199 7.26 -10.56 10.03
CA ASP A 199 7.57 -11.92 10.50
C ASP A 199 6.97 -12.21 11.88
N ALA A 200 7.01 -11.25 12.80
CA ALA A 200 6.43 -11.41 14.13
C ALA A 200 4.90 -11.49 14.08
N VAL A 201 4.27 -10.68 13.24
CA VAL A 201 2.81 -10.61 13.10
C VAL A 201 2.25 -11.79 12.30
N SER A 202 2.89 -12.16 11.19
CA SER A 202 2.46 -13.25 10.33
C SER A 202 2.45 -14.60 11.05
N LYS A 203 3.46 -14.87 11.89
CA LYS A 203 3.50 -16.04 12.77
C LYS A 203 2.29 -16.11 13.70
N ARG A 204 1.88 -14.98 14.28
CA ARG A 204 0.68 -14.90 15.15
C ARG A 204 -0.60 -15.07 14.34
N PHE A 205 -0.67 -14.46 13.17
CA PHE A 205 -1.81 -14.56 12.26
C PHE A 205 -2.08 -16.02 11.85
N VAL A 206 -1.06 -16.72 11.35
CA VAL A 206 -1.15 -18.14 10.97
C VAL A 206 -1.57 -19.02 12.16
N ARG A 207 -1.03 -18.77 13.36
CA ARG A 207 -1.41 -19.52 14.57
C ARG A 207 -2.89 -19.33 14.94
N ARG A 208 -3.40 -18.09 14.85
CA ARG A 208 -4.79 -17.77 15.21
C ARG A 208 -5.82 -18.34 14.24
N GLN A 209 -5.46 -18.40 12.97
CA GLN A 209 -6.36 -18.82 11.91
C GLN A 209 -6.43 -20.37 11.79
N ASN A 210 -5.80 -21.13 12.71
CA ASN A 210 -5.66 -22.59 12.62
C ASN A 210 -5.28 -23.06 11.21
N SER A 211 -4.41 -22.30 10.54
CA SER A 211 -4.48 -22.22 9.10
C SER A 211 -3.99 -23.48 8.39
N THR A 212 -4.62 -23.74 7.25
CA THR A 212 -4.20 -24.74 6.25
C THR A 212 -2.78 -24.45 5.75
N SER A 213 -2.16 -25.47 5.12
CA SER A 213 -0.88 -25.31 4.40
C SER A 213 -0.92 -24.14 3.42
N ALA A 214 -2.02 -23.99 2.67
CA ALA A 214 -2.19 -22.91 1.69
C ALA A 214 -1.98 -21.49 2.25
N VAL A 215 -2.50 -21.18 3.45
CA VAL A 215 -2.29 -19.86 4.07
C VAL A 215 -0.83 -19.68 4.50
N LYS A 216 -0.18 -20.74 4.99
CA LYS A 216 1.25 -20.70 5.36
C LYS A 216 2.11 -20.45 4.13
N ASP A 217 1.78 -21.09 3.02
CA ASP A 217 2.47 -20.95 1.74
C ASP A 217 2.27 -19.55 1.18
N ALA A 218 1.03 -19.03 1.18
CA ALA A 218 0.74 -17.67 0.73
C ALA A 218 1.47 -16.59 1.57
N VAL A 219 1.54 -16.77 2.88
CA VAL A 219 2.30 -15.88 3.79
C VAL A 219 3.80 -15.96 3.48
N SER A 220 4.33 -17.16 3.27
CA SER A 220 5.75 -17.38 2.96
C SER A 220 6.13 -16.79 1.60
N LEU A 221 5.30 -17.01 0.58
CA LEU A 221 5.43 -16.41 -0.76
C LEU A 221 5.40 -14.88 -0.67
N ARG A 222 4.42 -14.31 0.03
CA ARG A 222 4.34 -12.86 0.23
C ARG A 222 5.58 -12.30 0.91
N ARG A 223 6.12 -13.02 1.90
CA ARG A 223 7.35 -12.63 2.59
C ARG A 223 8.55 -12.61 1.65
N ALA A 224 8.66 -13.59 0.75
CA ALA A 224 9.70 -13.65 -0.27
C ALA A 224 9.59 -12.47 -1.26
N ILE A 225 8.38 -12.16 -1.72
CA ILE A 225 8.14 -11.02 -2.62
C ILE A 225 8.51 -9.69 -1.95
N LEU A 226 8.12 -9.49 -0.68
CA LEU A 226 8.52 -8.30 0.08
C LEU A 226 10.06 -8.19 0.18
N GLN A 227 10.74 -9.30 0.40
CA GLN A 227 12.20 -9.38 0.42
C GLN A 227 12.82 -8.94 -0.92
N HIS A 228 12.26 -9.46 -2.02
CA HIS A 228 12.67 -9.10 -3.36
C HIS A 228 12.44 -7.61 -3.64
N VAL A 229 11.26 -7.07 -3.30
CA VAL A 229 10.94 -5.64 -3.45
C VAL A 229 11.95 -4.76 -2.72
N PHE A 230 12.31 -5.13 -1.50
CA PHE A 230 13.13 -4.31 -0.63
C PHE A 230 14.63 -4.39 -0.93
N PHE A 231 15.14 -5.56 -1.31
CA PHE A 231 16.58 -5.80 -1.45
C PHE A 231 17.03 -6.19 -2.85
N GLY A 232 16.09 -6.42 -3.79
CA GLY A 232 16.41 -6.83 -5.16
C GLY A 232 17.03 -8.23 -5.26
N HIS A 233 17.07 -9.02 -4.19
CA HIS A 233 17.59 -10.39 -4.25
C HIS A 233 16.62 -11.29 -5.05
N THR A 234 17.07 -11.79 -6.20
CA THR A 234 16.41 -12.86 -7.00
C THR A 234 17.09 -14.21 -6.82
N LYS A 235 18.38 -14.25 -6.45
CA LYS A 235 19.13 -15.50 -6.33
C LYS A 235 18.87 -16.20 -4.99
N GLY A 236 18.31 -17.41 -5.05
CA GLY A 236 18.28 -18.39 -3.96
C GLY A 236 16.98 -18.47 -3.14
N ALA A 237 16.00 -17.60 -3.40
CA ALA A 237 14.64 -17.83 -2.94
C ALA A 237 13.92 -18.62 -4.03
N THR A 238 13.91 -19.96 -3.92
CA THR A 238 12.86 -20.73 -4.60
C THR A 238 11.53 -20.19 -4.10
N LEU A 239 10.83 -19.41 -4.94
CA LEU A 239 9.39 -19.24 -4.78
C LEU A 239 8.81 -20.65 -4.59
N PRO A 240 7.89 -20.87 -3.64
CA PRO A 240 7.32 -22.19 -3.45
C PRO A 240 6.83 -22.70 -4.80
N VAL A 241 7.40 -23.84 -5.18
CA VAL A 241 6.99 -24.64 -6.33
C VAL A 241 5.47 -24.69 -6.35
N ARG A 242 4.88 -24.41 -7.53
CA ARG A 242 3.44 -24.39 -7.81
C ARG A 242 2.64 -25.23 -6.82
N LEU A 243 1.66 -24.61 -6.16
CA LEU A 243 0.60 -25.38 -5.51
C LEU A 243 0.03 -26.32 -6.58
N PRO A 244 -0.07 -27.64 -6.31
CA PRO A 244 -0.62 -28.57 -7.28
C PRO A 244 -2.00 -28.08 -7.70
N ASP A 245 -2.27 -28.13 -9.00
CA ASP A 245 -3.59 -27.83 -9.55
C ASP A 245 -4.61 -28.67 -8.77
N SER A 246 -5.50 -28.00 -8.05
CA SER A 246 -6.59 -28.67 -7.34
C SER A 246 -7.56 -29.19 -8.40
N SER A 247 -7.34 -30.43 -8.81
CA SER A 247 -8.28 -31.29 -9.53
C SER A 247 -9.57 -31.50 -8.75
#